data_AF-A0A7W6JX71-F1
#
_entry.id   AF-A0A7W6JX71-F1
#
_cell.length_a   1.000
_cell.length_b   1.000
_cell.length_c   1.000
_cell.angle_alpha   90.00
_cell.angle_beta   90.00
_cell.angle_gamma   90.00
#
_symmetry.space_group_name_H-M   'P 1'
#
loop_
_entity.id
_entity.type
_entity.pdbx_description
1 polymer ?
#
loop_
_entity_poly.entity_id
_entity_poly.type
_entity_poly.pdbx_seq_one_letter_code
_entity_poly.pdbx_strand_id
1 'polypeptide(L)' 'MGSFSLMHWLLLGVVAILLLGGGRFSNMMGDVAKGIKQFKKGMSEDDEAEKPATRIEGKAAPEPTVQREAEPAREEKL' A
#
# COMPACT_ATOMS: atom_id res chain seq x y z
N MET A 1 18.83 19.80 -34.37
CA MET A 1 17.68 18.91 -34.63
C MET A 1 17.27 18.30 -33.30
N GLY A 2 16.68 19.13 -32.44
CA GLY A 2 16.38 18.82 -31.02
C GLY A 2 14.98 18.25 -30.86
N SER A 3 14.68 17.24 -31.67
CA SER A 3 13.41 16.54 -31.62
C SER A 3 13.30 15.82 -30.27
N PHE A 4 12.30 16.26 -29.49
CA PHE A 4 11.75 15.62 -28.29
C PHE A 4 12.45 15.94 -26.96
N SER A 5 12.63 17.25 -26.71
CA SER A 5 12.78 17.82 -25.36
C SER A 5 11.74 17.21 -24.39
N LEU A 6 12.10 17.03 -23.12
CA LEU A 6 11.31 16.42 -22.03
C LEU A 6 9.80 16.71 -22.06
N MET A 7 9.41 17.89 -22.56
CA MET A 7 8.02 18.29 -22.79
C MET A 7 7.23 17.32 -23.69
N HIS A 8 7.84 16.67 -24.68
CA HIS A 8 7.16 15.70 -25.54
C HIS A 8 6.77 14.44 -24.77
N TRP A 9 7.67 13.91 -23.94
CA TRP A 9 7.37 12.75 -23.09
C TRP A 9 6.27 13.06 -22.07
N LEU A 10 6.24 14.28 -21.54
CA LEU A 10 5.16 14.74 -20.66
C LEU A 10 3.81 14.82 -21.41
N LEU A 11 3.79 15.41 -22.62
CA LEU A 11 2.58 15.48 -23.45
C LEU A 11 2.08 14.09 -23.84
N LEU A 12 2.99 13.19 -24.21
CA LEU A 12 2.67 11.83 -24.62
C LEU A 12 2.11 11.02 -23.45
N GLY A 13 2.65 11.20 -22.24
CA GLY A 13 2.10 10.63 -21.01
C GLY A 13 0.67 11.12 -20.71
N VAL A 14 0.41 12.43 -20.86
CA VAL A 14 -0.93 12.99 -20.67
C VAL A 14 -1.92 12.43 -21.69
N VAL A 15 -1.56 12.40 -22.97
CA VAL A 15 -2.41 11.84 -24.04
C VAL A 15 -2.67 10.35 -23.79
N ALA A 16 -1.67 9.57 -23.39
CA ALA A 16 -1.84 8.16 -23.07
C ALA A 16 -2.84 7.95 -21.92
N ILE A 17 -2.77 8.76 -20.86
CA ILE A 17 -3.72 8.69 -19.73
C ILE A 17 -5.14 9.07 -20.18
N LEU A 18 -5.29 10.08 -21.04
CA LEU A 18 -6.60 10.44 -21.60
C LEU A 18 -7.21 9.32 -22.46
N LEU A 19 -6.39 8.64 -23.29
CA LEU A 19 -6.84 7.54 -24.14
C LEU A 19 -7.21 6.28 -23.34
N LEU A 20 -6.43 5.96 -22.30
CA LEU A 20 -6.70 4.81 -21.44
C LEU A 20 -7.85 5.09 -20.45
N GLY A 21 -8.08 6.36 -20.10
CA GLY A 21 -9.03 6.78 -19.09
C GLY A 21 -8.51 6.53 -17.66
N GLY A 22 -8.77 7.47 -16.75
CA GLY A 22 -8.26 7.42 -15.37
C GLY A 22 -8.60 6.12 -14.62
N GLY A 23 -9.74 5.50 -14.92
CA GLY A 23 -10.19 4.26 -14.29
C GLY A 23 -9.36 3.02 -14.65
N ARG A 24 -8.87 2.90 -15.89
CA ARG A 24 -8.02 1.76 -16.29
C ARG A 24 -6.56 1.99 -15.96
N PHE A 25 -6.08 3.22 -16.14
CA PHE A 25 -4.72 3.58 -15.76
C PHE A 25 -4.49 3.41 -14.25
N SER A 26 -5.44 3.82 -13.39
CA SER A 26 -5.30 3.70 -11.93
C SER A 26 -5.29 2.23 -11.45
N ASN A 27 -6.14 1.37 -12.01
CA ASN A 27 -6.13 -0.06 -11.68
C ASN A 27 -4.82 -0.75 -12.13
N MET A 28 -4.37 -0.51 -13.37
CA MET A 28 -3.10 -1.06 -13.86
C MET A 28 -1.89 -0.51 -13.09
N MET A 29 -1.86 0.80 -12.80
CA MET A 29 -0.79 1.42 -12.02
C MET A 29 -0.72 0.82 -10.61
N GLY A 30 -1.86 0.48 -10.01
CA GLY A 30 -1.93 -0.18 -8.70
C GLY A 30 -1.31 -1.58 -8.69
N ASP A 31 -1.61 -2.40 -9.71
CA ASP A 31 -1.07 -3.76 -9.81
C ASP A 31 0.42 -3.75 -10.21
N VAL A 32 0.82 -2.82 -11.08
CA VAL A 32 2.23 -2.59 -11.43
C VAL A 32 3.02 -2.08 -10.21
N ALA A 33 2.46 -1.15 -9.43
CA ALA A 33 3.09 -0.64 -8.22
C ALA A 33 3.28 -1.73 -7.16
N LYS A 34 2.29 -2.63 -6.98
CA LYS A 34 2.43 -3.80 -6.11
C LYS A 34 3.50 -4.75 -6.62
N GLY A 35 3.53 -5.06 -7.92
CA GLY A 35 4.54 -5.93 -8.53
C GLY A 35 5.96 -5.39 -8.35
N ILE A 36 6.18 -4.11 -8.65
CA ILE A 36 7.49 -3.46 -8.47
C ILE A 36 7.87 -3.35 -6.99
N LYS A 37 6.90 -3.08 -6.09
CA LYS A 37 7.17 -3.02 -4.64
C LYS A 37 7.58 -4.38 -4.08
N GLN A 38 6.94 -5.46 -4.51
CA GLN A 38 7.30 -6.82 -4.11
C GLN A 38 8.63 -7.26 -4.73
N PHE A 39 8.92 -6.86 -5.97
CA PHE A 39 10.21 -7.09 -6.60
C PHE A 39 11.34 -6.37 -5.86
N LYS A 40 11.14 -5.08 -5.52
CA LYS A 40 12.08 -4.32 -4.71
C LYS A 40 12.24 -4.92 -3.32
N LYS A 41 11.14 -5.30 -2.66
CA LYS A 41 11.19 -5.92 -1.33
C LYS A 41 11.92 -7.25 -1.36
N GLY A 42 11.63 -8.13 -2.33
CA GLY A 42 12.35 -9.40 -2.48
C GLY A 42 13.83 -9.22 -2.76
N MET A 43 14.21 -8.22 -3.56
CA MET A 43 15.62 -7.94 -3.84
C MET A 43 16.33 -7.24 -2.68
N SER A 44 15.62 -6.41 -1.91
CA SER A 44 16.16 -5.81 -0.68
C SER A 44 16.17 -6.79 0.51
N GLU A 45 15.31 -7.81 0.55
CA GLU A 45 15.35 -8.86 1.58
C GLU A 45 16.52 -9.83 1.35
N ASP A 46 16.99 -9.99 0.11
CA ASP A 46 18.25 -10.71 -0.18
C ASP A 46 19.48 -9.95 0.33
N ASP A 47 19.42 -8.61 0.36
CA ASP A 47 20.45 -7.72 0.93
C ASP A 47 20.28 -7.47 2.46
N GLU A 48 19.07 -7.59 3.01
CA GLU A 48 18.71 -7.19 4.39
C GLU A 48 18.23 -8.38 5.25
N ALA A 49 18.84 -9.56 5.07
CA ALA A 49 18.56 -10.79 5.82
C ALA A 49 18.90 -10.73 7.34
N GLU A 50 18.90 -9.55 7.97
CA GLU A 50 19.24 -9.37 9.40
C GLU A 50 18.20 -8.58 10.22
N LYS A 51 17.01 -8.26 9.70
CA LYS A 51 15.94 -7.64 10.53
C LYS A 51 14.61 -8.36 10.42
N PRO A 52 14.07 -8.92 11.53
CA PRO A 52 12.79 -9.60 11.50
C PRO A 52 11.68 -8.58 11.20
N ALA A 53 11.06 -8.74 10.04
CA ALA A 53 9.94 -7.93 9.57
C ALA A 53 8.69 -8.17 10.44
N THR A 54 8.61 -7.49 11.58
CA THR A 54 7.31 -7.14 12.15
C THR A 54 6.60 -6.24 11.15
N ARG A 55 5.31 -6.50 10.93
CA ARG A 55 4.33 -5.67 10.21
C ARG A 55 4.16 -5.94 8.72
N ILE A 56 3.40 -6.97 8.39
CA ILE A 56 2.18 -6.84 7.58
C ILE A 56 1.12 -7.81 8.13
N GLU A 57 0.43 -7.43 9.21
CA GLU A 57 -0.89 -7.97 9.53
C GLU A 57 -1.94 -6.92 9.13
N GLY A 58 -2.96 -7.40 8.43
CA GLY A 58 -3.88 -6.62 7.62
C GLY A 58 -4.65 -5.54 8.39
N LYS A 59 -4.67 -4.34 7.81
CA LYS A 59 -5.71 -3.36 8.08
C LYS A 59 -6.97 -3.82 7.34
N ALA A 60 -7.81 -4.62 8.00
CA ALA A 60 -9.22 -4.79 7.70
C ALA A 60 -9.99 -4.74 9.03
N ALA A 61 -10.95 -3.81 9.11
CA ALA A 61 -11.78 -3.36 10.23
C ALA A 61 -12.54 -4.49 10.98
N PRO A 62 -13.16 -4.28 12.16
CA PRO A 62 -13.67 -3.03 12.73
C PRO A 62 -13.35 -2.80 14.23
N GLU A 63 -13.69 -1.62 14.75
CA GLU A 63 -13.85 -1.44 16.19
C GLU A 63 -15.01 -2.32 16.69
N PRO A 64 -14.83 -3.00 17.83
CA PRO A 64 -15.86 -3.07 18.83
C PRO A 64 -15.38 -2.24 20.02
N THR A 65 -16.02 -1.09 20.18
CA THR A 65 -16.38 -0.64 21.51
C THR A 65 -17.12 -1.78 22.22
N VAL A 66 -17.04 -1.78 23.56
CA VAL A 66 -17.86 -2.53 24.52
C VAL A 66 -17.12 -3.71 25.23
N GLN A 67 -17.12 -3.58 26.57
CA GLN A 67 -16.83 -4.58 27.61
C GLN A 67 -15.37 -4.76 28.08
N ARG A 68 -14.84 -3.77 28.81
CA ARG A 68 -13.93 -4.08 29.94
C ARG A 68 -13.94 -3.07 31.09
N GLU A 69 -15.02 -2.32 31.25
CA GLU A 69 -15.11 -1.33 32.33
C GLU A 69 -16.56 -1.22 32.83
N ALA A 70 -17.00 -2.24 33.58
CA ALA A 70 -18.04 -2.16 34.60
C ALA A 70 -18.23 -3.57 35.20
N GLU A 71 -17.47 -3.91 36.23
CA GLU A 71 -18.02 -4.34 37.53
C GLU A 71 -16.88 -4.57 38.55
N PRO A 72 -16.54 -3.56 39.36
CA PRO A 72 -15.79 -3.73 40.59
C PRO A 72 -16.78 -4.04 41.72
N ALA A 73 -17.18 -5.30 41.93
CA ALA A 73 -17.82 -5.75 43.17
C ALA A 73 -18.11 -7.25 43.13
N ARG A 74 -17.91 -7.94 44.27
CA ARG A 74 -18.05 -9.39 44.50
C ARG A 74 -16.84 -10.15 43.92
N GLU A 75 -16.02 -10.86 44.68
CA GLU A 75 -16.33 -11.78 45.77
C GLU A 75 -15.09 -11.89 46.68
N GLU A 76 -15.09 -11.20 47.82
CA GLU A 76 -14.18 -11.49 48.95
C GLU A 76 -15.03 -11.66 50.21
N LYS A 77 -15.87 -12.69 50.22
CA LYS A 77 -16.45 -13.29 51.42
C LYS A 77 -16.77 -14.74 51.11
N LEU A 78 -15.83 -15.64 51.42
CA LEU A 78 -16.06 -16.99 51.94
C LEU A 78 -14.76 -17.58 52.46
#